data_AF-A0A7Y8Q9K1-F1
#
_entry.id   AF-A0A7Y8Q9K1-F1
#
_cell.length_a   1.000
_cell.length_b   1.000
_cell.length_c   1.000
_cell.angle_alpha   90.00
_cell.angle_beta   90.00
_cell.angle_gamma   90.00
#
_symmetry.space_group_name_H-M   'P 1'
#
loop_
_entity.id
_entity.type
_entity.pdbx_description
1 polymer ?
#
loop_
_entity_poly.entity_id
_entity_poly.type
_entity_poly.pdbx_seq_one_letter_code
_entity_poly.pdbx_strand_id
1 'polypeptide(L)'
;MLLLSSSAHHIYWLGRYLFRIGHVASHLPFCDDEQAADFAQALCLHIDDAENLNNFMLDHQQPYSLLSQLEIARDNIQELRGLLSAQTYAELNHIIKNAVSDGEEIQAVVGKCCALLKTEQNDVFLFFHVGQCIEKIDTHFRFQHNIQDVIASIDPIIEQLFELGWDDLQPNWQILKEQPNLNQFYAFTYNLENQFEAFS
;
A
#
# COMPACT_ATOMS: atom_id res chain seq x y z
N MET A 1 15.38 12.51 14.55
CA MET A 1 14.49 13.58 14.06
C MET A 1 13.09 13.19 14.52
N LEU A 2 12.31 14.10 15.10
CA LEU A 2 10.94 13.77 15.48
C LEU A 2 10.10 13.77 14.19
N LEU A 3 9.58 12.61 13.78
CA LEU A 3 8.73 12.51 12.60
C LEU A 3 7.39 13.20 12.88
N LEU A 4 7.00 14.15 12.05
CA LEU A 4 5.68 14.79 12.15
C LEU A 4 4.60 13.80 11.74
N SER A 5 3.46 13.83 12.44
CA SER A 5 2.35 12.89 12.22
C SER A 5 1.81 12.95 10.79
N SER A 6 1.74 14.14 10.18
CA SER A 6 1.37 14.31 8.77
C SER A 6 2.35 13.62 7.81
N SER A 7 3.66 13.72 8.05
CA SER A 7 4.65 13.04 7.22
C SER A 7 4.61 11.53 7.42
N ALA A 8 4.42 11.05 8.66
CA ALA A 8 4.22 9.63 8.94
C ALA A 8 2.99 9.08 8.18
N HIS A 9 1.92 9.86 8.11
CA HIS A 9 0.69 9.50 7.39
C HIS A 9 0.93 9.38 5.88
N HIS A 10 1.64 10.33 5.28
CA HIS A 10 2.02 10.26 3.86
C HIS A 10 2.92 9.06 3.55
N ILE A 11 3.86 8.72 4.45
CA ILE A 11 4.70 7.53 4.30
C ILE A 11 3.87 6.25 4.38
N TYR A 12 2.96 6.18 5.36
CA TYR A 12 2.04 5.06 5.52
C TYR A 12 1.21 4.83 4.26
N TRP A 13 0.60 5.89 3.71
CA TRP A 13 -0.15 5.78 2.46
C TRP A 13 0.73 5.42 1.26
N LEU A 14 1.94 5.96 1.17
CA LEU A 14 2.90 5.57 0.14
C LEU A 14 3.18 4.06 0.17
N GLY A 15 3.33 3.49 1.37
CA GLY A 15 3.44 2.04 1.59
C GLY A 15 2.24 1.27 1.04
N ARG A 16 1.03 1.74 1.35
CA ARG A 16 -0.21 1.13 0.84
C ARG A 16 -0.30 1.19 -0.69
N TYR A 17 -0.09 2.36 -1.28
CA TYR A 17 -0.18 2.54 -2.73
C TYR A 17 0.83 1.67 -3.47
N LEU A 18 2.11 1.69 -3.06
CA LEU A 18 3.13 0.88 -3.74
C LEU A 18 2.87 -0.63 -3.62
N PHE A 19 2.36 -1.11 -2.48
CA PHE A 19 1.95 -2.51 -2.35
C PHE A 19 0.82 -2.86 -3.33
N ARG A 20 -0.25 -2.05 -3.34
CA ARG A 20 -1.42 -2.29 -4.20
C ARG A 20 -1.05 -2.28 -5.67
N ILE A 21 -0.28 -1.28 -6.11
CA ILE A 21 0.18 -1.14 -7.50
C ILE A 21 1.02 -2.36 -7.88
N GLY A 22 1.97 -2.75 -7.03
CA GLY A 22 2.81 -3.92 -7.28
C GLY A 22 2.03 -5.23 -7.36
N HIS A 23 1.02 -5.40 -6.51
CA HIS A 23 0.15 -6.58 -6.52
C HIS A 23 -0.70 -6.65 -7.79
N VAL A 24 -1.32 -5.54 -8.21
CA VAL A 24 -2.13 -5.54 -9.43
C VAL A 24 -1.24 -5.72 -10.67
N ALA A 25 -0.10 -5.02 -10.73
CA ALA A 25 0.85 -5.14 -11.82
C ALA A 25 1.38 -6.58 -12.00
N SER A 26 1.55 -7.35 -10.92
CA SER A 26 2.03 -8.74 -11.00
C SER A 26 1.05 -9.73 -11.63
N HIS A 27 -0.20 -9.32 -11.87
CA HIS A 27 -1.22 -10.13 -12.54
C HIS A 27 -1.43 -9.74 -14.00
N LEU A 28 -0.81 -8.64 -14.46
CA LEU A 28 -0.90 -8.22 -15.84
C LEU A 28 0.14 -8.93 -16.73
N PRO A 29 -0.20 -9.20 -18.00
CA PRO A 29 -1.54 -9.12 -18.58
C PRO A 29 -2.40 -10.32 -18.17
N PHE A 30 -3.71 -10.09 -17.99
CA PHE A 30 -4.69 -11.17 -17.92
C PHE A 30 -4.87 -11.79 -19.31
N CYS A 31 -4.92 -13.12 -19.37
CA CYS A 31 -5.14 -13.88 -20.61
C CYS A 31 -6.41 -14.75 -20.54
N ASP A 32 -7.10 -14.77 -19.40
CA ASP A 32 -8.26 -15.60 -19.11
C ASP A 32 -9.38 -14.72 -18.55
N ASP A 33 -10.57 -14.79 -19.16
CA ASP A 33 -11.69 -13.91 -18.82
C ASP A 33 -12.27 -14.22 -17.43
N GLU A 34 -12.30 -15.48 -17.01
CA GLU A 34 -12.80 -15.87 -15.69
C GLU A 34 -11.86 -15.34 -14.60
N GLN A 35 -10.55 -15.52 -14.77
CA GLN A 35 -9.54 -14.94 -13.89
C GLN A 35 -9.63 -13.41 -13.83
N ALA A 36 -9.83 -12.75 -14.97
CA ALA A 36 -9.97 -11.30 -15.02
C ALA A 36 -11.23 -10.83 -14.30
N ALA A 37 -12.38 -11.48 -14.53
CA ALA A 37 -13.64 -11.14 -13.89
C ALA A 37 -13.57 -11.30 -12.36
N ASP A 38 -13.01 -12.41 -11.87
CA ASP A 38 -12.81 -12.65 -10.43
C ASP A 38 -11.90 -11.56 -9.82
N PHE A 39 -10.82 -11.21 -10.53
CA PHE A 39 -9.90 -10.17 -10.08
C PHE A 39 -10.55 -8.77 -10.05
N ALA A 40 -11.30 -8.43 -11.09
CA ALA A 40 -12.06 -7.19 -11.17
C ALA A 40 -13.11 -7.11 -10.04
N GLN A 41 -13.84 -8.20 -9.78
CA GLN A 41 -14.83 -8.26 -8.72
C GLN A 41 -14.21 -8.06 -7.33
N ALA A 42 -13.04 -8.65 -7.06
CA ALA A 42 -12.29 -8.43 -5.81
C ALA A 42 -11.90 -6.96 -5.59
N LEU A 43 -11.76 -6.19 -6.67
CA LEU A 43 -11.52 -4.75 -6.66
C LEU A 43 -12.81 -3.91 -6.78
N CYS A 44 -13.99 -4.53 -6.70
CA CYS A 44 -15.29 -3.89 -6.89
C CYS A 44 -15.46 -3.21 -8.26
N LEU A 45 -14.80 -3.74 -9.30
CA LEU A 45 -14.93 -3.31 -10.69
C LEU A 45 -15.93 -4.21 -11.42
N HIS A 46 -16.70 -3.63 -12.33
CA HIS A 46 -17.69 -4.33 -13.17
C HIS A 46 -17.09 -4.54 -14.56
N ILE A 47 -16.09 -5.43 -14.65
CA ILE A 47 -15.37 -5.76 -15.89
C ILE A 47 -15.29 -7.29 -15.95
N ASP A 48 -15.77 -7.87 -17.04
CA ASP A 48 -16.03 -9.31 -17.13
C ASP A 48 -15.10 -10.04 -18.13
N ASP A 49 -14.11 -9.33 -18.69
CA ASP A 49 -13.16 -9.88 -19.67
C ASP A 49 -11.74 -9.32 -19.51
N ALA A 50 -10.77 -10.11 -19.95
CA ALA A 50 -9.35 -9.84 -19.77
C ALA A 50 -8.87 -8.63 -20.58
N GLU A 51 -9.36 -8.45 -21.82
CA GLU A 51 -8.96 -7.33 -22.69
C GLU A 51 -9.35 -5.99 -22.06
N ASN A 52 -10.60 -5.85 -21.63
CA ASN A 52 -11.09 -4.63 -20.99
C ASN A 52 -10.41 -4.37 -19.65
N LEU A 53 -10.12 -5.40 -18.86
CA LEU A 53 -9.41 -5.22 -17.60
C LEU A 53 -7.96 -4.76 -17.82
N ASN A 54 -7.24 -5.37 -18.76
CA ASN A 54 -5.89 -4.94 -19.13
C ASN A 54 -5.87 -3.48 -19.59
N ASN A 55 -6.80 -3.11 -20.48
CA ASN A 55 -6.93 -1.74 -20.97
C ASN A 55 -7.27 -0.76 -19.84
N PHE A 56 -8.19 -1.13 -18.95
CA PHE A 56 -8.59 -0.31 -17.79
C PHE A 56 -7.41 -0.06 -16.84
N MET A 57 -6.63 -1.10 -16.52
CA MET A 57 -5.51 -1.00 -15.57
C MET A 57 -4.35 -0.16 -16.09
N LEU A 58 -4.25 0.00 -17.41
CA LEU A 58 -3.18 0.73 -18.09
C LEU A 58 -3.64 2.08 -18.67
N ASP A 59 -4.91 2.44 -18.51
CA ASP A 59 -5.45 3.73 -18.98
C ASP A 59 -5.32 4.82 -17.90
N HIS A 60 -4.43 5.78 -18.15
CA HIS A 60 -4.20 6.96 -17.31
C HIS A 60 -5.45 7.83 -17.01
N GLN A 61 -6.54 7.68 -17.78
CA GLN A 61 -7.80 8.38 -17.52
C GLN A 61 -8.66 7.67 -16.47
N GLN A 62 -8.40 6.39 -16.18
CA GLN A 62 -9.15 5.63 -15.18
C GLN A 62 -8.56 5.90 -13.78
N PRO A 63 -9.35 6.41 -12.82
CA PRO A 63 -8.85 6.76 -11.49
C PRO A 63 -8.17 5.61 -10.74
N TYR A 64 -8.59 4.38 -11.01
CA TYR A 64 -8.06 3.16 -10.38
C TYR A 64 -6.98 2.45 -11.21
N SER A 65 -6.57 3.00 -12.36
CA SER A 65 -5.45 2.46 -13.14
C SER A 65 -4.14 2.51 -12.38
N LEU A 66 -3.19 1.66 -12.77
CA LEU A 66 -1.85 1.64 -12.18
C LEU A 66 -1.13 2.98 -12.34
N LEU A 67 -1.29 3.64 -13.49
CA LEU A 67 -0.64 4.93 -13.76
C LEU A 67 -1.23 6.05 -12.90
N SER A 68 -2.56 6.12 -12.77
CA SER A 68 -3.21 7.11 -11.90
C SER A 68 -2.83 6.89 -10.43
N GLN A 69 -2.75 5.63 -9.99
CA GLN A 69 -2.30 5.30 -8.62
C GLN A 69 -0.82 5.64 -8.39
N LEU A 70 0.05 5.46 -9.41
CA LEU A 70 1.44 5.90 -9.35
C LEU A 70 1.56 7.42 -9.20
N GLU A 71 0.72 8.20 -9.87
CA GLU A 71 0.69 9.66 -9.69
C GLU A 71 0.28 10.05 -8.26
N ILE A 72 -0.71 9.37 -7.66
CA ILE A 72 -1.09 9.57 -6.26
C ILE A 72 0.07 9.21 -5.31
N ALA A 73 0.81 8.13 -5.60
CA ALA A 73 2.02 7.79 -4.85
C ALA A 73 3.09 8.90 -4.99
N ARG A 74 3.24 9.49 -6.18
CA ARG A 74 4.15 10.62 -6.41
C ARG A 74 3.74 11.86 -5.63
N ASP A 75 2.44 12.13 -5.50
CA ASP A 75 1.95 13.26 -4.70
C ASP A 75 2.28 13.06 -3.22
N ASN A 76 2.12 11.85 -2.69
CA ASN A 76 2.60 11.54 -1.33
C ASN A 76 4.12 11.79 -1.20
N ILE A 77 4.93 11.41 -2.20
CA ILE A 77 6.38 11.66 -2.17
C ILE A 77 6.69 13.17 -2.14
N GLN A 78 5.91 14.02 -2.81
CA GLN A 78 6.12 15.47 -2.80
C GLN A 78 5.98 16.06 -1.38
N GLU A 79 5.03 15.54 -0.58
CA GLU A 79 4.81 15.93 0.81
C GLU A 79 5.93 15.45 1.77
N LEU A 80 6.79 14.55 1.31
CA LEU A 80 7.93 14.03 2.07
C LEU A 80 9.24 14.79 1.77
N ARG A 81 9.15 15.92 1.08
CA ARG A 81 10.30 16.77 0.77
C ARG A 81 10.93 17.32 2.06
N GLY A 82 12.18 16.92 2.31
CA GLY A 82 12.94 17.31 3.51
C GLY A 82 12.92 16.25 4.61
N LEU A 83 12.07 15.22 4.49
CA LEU A 83 12.12 14.03 5.32
C LEU A 83 13.00 12.94 4.69
N LEU A 84 12.78 12.67 3.40
CA LEU A 84 13.59 11.73 2.64
C LEU A 84 14.97 12.31 2.35
N SER A 85 15.96 11.44 2.22
CA SER A 85 17.25 11.84 1.67
C SER A 85 17.07 12.49 0.28
N ALA A 86 17.89 13.49 -0.04
CA ALA A 86 17.78 14.22 -1.30
C ALA A 86 17.92 13.28 -2.52
N GLN A 87 18.74 12.24 -2.39
CA GLN A 87 18.91 11.21 -3.40
C GLN A 87 17.63 10.39 -3.59
N THR A 88 17.11 9.76 -2.53
CA THR A 88 15.87 8.97 -2.60
C THR A 88 14.70 9.79 -3.12
N TYR A 89 14.53 11.02 -2.63
CA TYR A 89 13.46 11.90 -3.11
C TYR A 89 13.55 12.15 -4.63
N ALA A 90 14.75 12.45 -5.15
CA ALA A 90 14.96 12.70 -6.56
C ALA A 90 14.74 11.44 -7.41
N GLU A 91 15.27 10.30 -6.96
CA GLU A 91 15.15 9.02 -7.67
C GLU A 91 13.70 8.52 -7.72
N LEU A 92 12.97 8.57 -6.59
CA LEU A 92 11.54 8.19 -6.55
C LEU A 92 10.71 9.02 -7.55
N ASN A 93 10.87 10.34 -7.53
CA ASN A 93 10.17 11.22 -8.48
C ASN A 93 10.55 10.91 -9.93
N HIS A 94 11.83 10.65 -10.20
CA HIS A 94 12.30 10.34 -11.53
C HIS A 94 11.73 9.01 -12.05
N ILE A 95 11.78 7.94 -11.25
CA ILE A 95 11.34 6.61 -11.68
C ILE A 95 9.83 6.60 -11.91
N ILE A 96 9.03 7.18 -11.00
CA ILE A 96 7.57 7.20 -11.16
C ILE A 96 7.15 8.04 -12.36
N LYS A 97 7.73 9.24 -12.54
CA LYS A 97 7.38 10.13 -13.66
C LYS A 97 7.66 9.52 -15.04
N ASN A 98 8.62 8.59 -15.12
CA ASN A 98 9.01 7.94 -16.37
C ASN A 98 8.48 6.50 -16.48
N ALA A 99 7.52 6.10 -15.63
CA ALA A 99 6.87 4.81 -15.73
C ALA A 99 6.13 4.69 -17.08
N VAL A 100 6.30 3.55 -17.73
CA VAL A 100 5.62 3.22 -19.00
C VAL A 100 4.33 2.46 -18.69
N SER A 101 3.32 2.57 -19.56
CA SER A 101 2.07 1.84 -19.42
C SER A 101 2.22 0.37 -19.79
N ASP A 102 2.87 -0.39 -18.90
CA ASP A 102 3.11 -1.81 -19.02
C ASP A 102 3.20 -2.46 -17.63
N GLY A 103 2.60 -3.63 -17.46
CA GLY A 103 2.51 -4.30 -16.15
C GLY A 103 3.88 -4.68 -15.57
N GLU A 104 4.76 -5.26 -16.38
CA GLU A 104 6.09 -5.72 -15.94
C GLU A 104 6.98 -4.52 -15.59
N GLU A 105 6.97 -3.48 -16.43
CA GLU A 105 7.72 -2.24 -16.17
C GLU A 105 7.20 -1.51 -14.92
N ILE A 106 5.88 -1.45 -14.71
CA ILE A 106 5.29 -0.86 -13.50
C ILE A 106 5.68 -1.67 -12.26
N GLN A 107 5.68 -3.01 -12.35
CA GLN A 107 6.14 -3.85 -11.24
C GLN A 107 7.61 -3.58 -10.92
N ALA A 108 8.45 -3.42 -11.93
CA ALA A 108 9.86 -3.07 -11.76
C ALA A 108 10.05 -1.66 -11.13
N VAL A 109 9.23 -0.68 -11.54
CA VAL A 109 9.17 0.66 -10.93
C VAL A 109 8.85 0.56 -9.43
N VAL A 110 7.78 -0.16 -9.06
CA VAL A 110 7.41 -0.38 -7.65
C VAL A 110 8.54 -1.03 -6.86
N GLY A 111 9.18 -2.05 -7.44
CA GLY A 111 10.31 -2.74 -6.81
C GLY A 111 11.48 -1.79 -6.50
N LYS A 112 11.84 -0.92 -7.45
CA LYS A 112 12.88 0.10 -7.26
C LYS A 112 12.48 1.11 -6.18
N CYS A 113 11.25 1.59 -6.19
CA CYS A 113 10.75 2.50 -5.15
C CYS A 113 10.82 1.88 -3.75
N CYS A 114 10.38 0.64 -3.60
CA CYS A 114 10.46 -0.09 -2.33
C CYS A 114 11.91 -0.31 -1.87
N ALA A 115 12.83 -0.59 -2.79
CA ALA A 115 14.24 -0.76 -2.47
C ALA A 115 14.86 0.53 -1.91
N LEU A 116 14.53 1.69 -2.51
CA LEU A 116 15.00 2.99 -2.03
C LEU A 116 14.45 3.32 -0.63
N LEU A 117 13.14 3.17 -0.42
CA LEU A 117 12.50 3.48 0.87
C LEU A 117 12.99 2.59 2.01
N LYS A 118 13.44 1.36 1.74
CA LYS A 118 14.08 0.47 2.72
C LYS A 118 15.43 0.97 3.23
N THR A 119 16.09 1.86 2.50
CA THR A 119 17.40 2.41 2.89
C THR A 119 17.31 3.71 3.69
N GLU A 120 16.11 4.27 3.81
CA GLU A 120 15.86 5.46 4.61
C GLU A 120 15.92 5.16 6.12
N GLN A 121 15.91 6.23 6.92
CA GLN A 121 15.94 6.15 8.39
C GLN A 121 14.82 5.26 8.96
N ASN A 122 15.10 4.62 10.10
CA ASN A 122 14.24 3.59 10.70
C ASN A 122 12.76 3.97 10.77
N ASP A 123 12.42 5.17 11.24
CA ASP A 123 11.00 5.57 11.38
C ASP A 123 10.31 5.69 10.01
N VAL A 124 11.00 6.21 8.99
CA VAL A 124 10.47 6.27 7.62
C VAL A 124 10.22 4.86 7.10
N PHE A 125 11.21 3.98 7.27
CA PHE A 125 11.06 2.60 6.85
C PHE A 125 9.93 1.89 7.62
N LEU A 126 9.80 2.11 8.93
CA LEU A 126 8.76 1.50 9.77
C LEU A 126 7.37 1.90 9.29
N PHE A 127 7.07 3.20 9.19
CA PHE A 127 5.73 3.64 8.74
C PHE A 127 5.42 3.20 7.31
N PHE A 128 6.45 3.16 6.44
CA PHE A 128 6.30 2.65 5.08
C PHE A 128 5.92 1.17 5.11
N HIS A 129 6.62 0.39 5.93
CA HIS A 129 6.40 -1.04 6.05
C HIS A 129 5.07 -1.38 6.71
N VAL A 130 4.63 -0.61 7.71
CA VAL A 130 3.28 -0.69 8.29
C VAL A 130 2.24 -0.47 7.19
N GLY A 131 2.39 0.55 6.35
CA GLY A 131 1.51 0.77 5.20
C GLY A 131 1.41 -0.47 4.29
N GLN A 132 2.55 -1.08 3.94
CA GLN A 132 2.56 -2.31 3.15
C GLN A 132 1.85 -3.47 3.86
N CYS A 133 2.02 -3.61 5.17
CA CYS A 133 1.37 -4.65 5.96
C CYS A 133 -0.16 -4.49 5.98
N ILE A 134 -0.65 -3.27 6.19
CA ILE A 134 -2.08 -2.99 6.17
C ILE A 134 -2.67 -3.29 4.79
N GLU A 135 -2.02 -2.86 3.71
CA GLU A 135 -2.52 -3.16 2.37
C GLU A 135 -2.45 -4.66 2.04
N LYS A 136 -1.47 -5.40 2.57
CA LYS A 136 -1.40 -6.86 2.42
C LYS A 136 -2.60 -7.54 3.09
N ILE A 137 -2.99 -7.10 4.29
CA ILE A 137 -4.19 -7.62 4.97
C ILE A 137 -5.45 -7.29 4.16
N ASP A 138 -5.58 -6.04 3.73
CA ASP A 138 -6.70 -5.54 2.90
C ASP A 138 -6.84 -6.38 1.61
N THR A 139 -5.72 -6.62 0.93
CA THR A 139 -5.65 -7.47 -0.26
C THR A 139 -6.10 -8.90 0.05
N HIS A 140 -5.63 -9.52 1.14
CA HIS A 140 -6.07 -10.86 1.51
C HIS A 140 -7.58 -10.95 1.77
N PHE A 141 -8.18 -9.92 2.38
CA PHE A 141 -9.63 -9.88 2.54
C PHE A 141 -10.36 -9.71 1.20
N ARG A 142 -9.92 -8.80 0.33
CA ARG A 142 -10.53 -8.59 -1.00
C ARG A 142 -10.56 -9.85 -1.84
N PHE A 143 -9.44 -10.58 -1.86
CA PHE A 143 -9.26 -11.80 -2.64
C PHE A 143 -9.65 -13.09 -1.87
N GLN A 144 -10.26 -12.96 -0.69
CA GLN A 144 -10.73 -14.08 0.14
C GLN A 144 -9.63 -15.14 0.42
N HIS A 145 -8.38 -14.68 0.52
CA HIS A 145 -7.24 -15.53 0.82
C HIS A 145 -7.13 -15.83 2.32
N ASN A 146 -6.43 -16.92 2.67
CA ASN A 146 -6.12 -17.22 4.06
C ASN A 146 -5.29 -16.08 4.68
N ILE A 147 -5.78 -15.55 5.80
CA ILE A 147 -5.22 -14.36 6.48
C ILE A 147 -4.34 -14.70 7.69
N GLN A 148 -4.39 -15.93 8.20
CA GLN A 148 -3.73 -16.30 9.46
C GLN A 148 -2.21 -16.13 9.40
N ASP A 149 -1.58 -16.69 8.37
CA ASP A 149 -0.12 -16.60 8.18
C ASP A 149 0.31 -15.15 7.92
N VAL A 150 -0.55 -14.35 7.29
CA VAL A 150 -0.29 -12.93 7.03
C VAL A 150 -0.30 -12.14 8.31
N ILE A 151 -1.33 -12.30 9.15
CA ILE A 151 -1.40 -11.65 10.47
C ILE A 151 -0.20 -12.04 11.33
N ALA A 152 0.14 -13.34 11.39
CA ALA A 152 1.30 -13.80 12.15
C ALA A 152 2.61 -13.18 11.65
N SER A 153 2.77 -13.00 10.33
CA SER A 153 3.95 -12.35 9.74
C SER A 153 4.03 -10.84 10.02
N ILE A 154 2.88 -10.20 10.26
CA ILE A 154 2.76 -8.75 10.44
C ILE A 154 2.82 -8.35 11.92
N ASP A 155 2.46 -9.26 12.83
CA ASP A 155 2.38 -9.01 14.28
C ASP A 155 3.61 -8.28 14.84
N PRO A 156 4.86 -8.72 14.58
CA PRO A 156 6.04 -8.05 15.15
C PRO A 156 6.29 -6.64 14.59
N ILE A 157 5.70 -6.30 13.45
CA ILE A 157 5.83 -4.98 12.82
C ILE A 157 4.81 -4.02 13.44
N ILE A 158 3.59 -4.49 13.71
CA ILE A 158 2.58 -3.69 14.41
C ILE A 158 2.97 -3.47 15.88
N GLU A 159 3.59 -4.46 16.53
CA GLU A 159 4.07 -4.31 17.91
C GLU A 159 5.12 -3.20 18.08
N GLN A 160 5.91 -2.90 17.04
CA GLN A 160 6.85 -1.77 17.06
C GLN A 160 6.14 -0.41 17.17
N LEU A 161 4.88 -0.30 16.72
CA LEU A 161 4.10 0.93 16.92
C LEU A 161 3.77 1.14 18.40
N PHE A 162 3.56 0.07 19.16
CA PHE A 162 3.26 0.18 20.60
C PHE A 162 4.46 0.73 21.37
N GLU A 163 5.67 0.36 20.95
CA GLU A 163 6.92 0.92 21.52
C GLU A 163 7.08 2.42 21.24
N LEU A 164 6.43 2.93 20.20
CA LEU A 164 6.35 4.36 19.88
C LEU A 164 5.23 5.10 20.62
N GLY A 165 4.53 4.43 21.55
CA GLY A 165 3.43 5.00 22.33
C GLY A 165 2.08 4.95 21.63
N TRP A 166 1.89 4.03 20.66
CA TRP A 166 0.59 3.78 20.02
C TRP A 166 -0.12 2.57 20.64
N ASP A 167 0.02 2.39 21.95
CA ASP A 167 -0.52 1.26 22.71
C ASP A 167 -2.05 1.19 22.71
N ASP A 168 -2.74 2.31 22.45
CA ASP A 168 -4.19 2.36 22.23
C ASP A 168 -4.67 1.48 21.05
N LEU A 169 -3.76 1.09 20.15
CA LEU A 169 -4.05 0.18 19.04
C LEU A 169 -4.09 -1.30 19.46
N GLN A 170 -3.44 -1.65 20.57
CA GLN A 170 -3.24 -3.02 20.99
C GLN A 170 -4.56 -3.79 21.16
N PRO A 171 -5.62 -3.24 21.79
CA PRO A 171 -6.89 -3.97 21.94
C PRO A 171 -7.52 -4.36 20.60
N ASN A 172 -7.63 -3.42 19.66
CA ASN A 172 -8.21 -3.68 18.34
C ASN A 172 -7.34 -4.64 17.52
N TRP A 173 -6.02 -4.56 17.66
CA TRP A 173 -5.10 -5.50 17.02
C TRP A 173 -5.33 -6.92 17.53
N GLN A 174 -5.41 -7.14 18.85
CA GLN A 174 -5.68 -8.48 19.41
C GLN A 174 -7.02 -9.06 18.94
N ILE A 175 -8.09 -8.24 18.91
CA ILE A 175 -9.39 -8.67 18.41
C ILE A 175 -9.31 -9.09 16.95
N LEU A 176 -8.58 -8.36 16.11
CA LEU A 176 -8.36 -8.71 14.71
C LEU A 176 -7.61 -10.05 14.58
N LYS A 177 -6.60 -10.32 15.43
CA LYS A 177 -5.87 -11.59 15.42
C LYS A 177 -6.76 -12.77 15.81
N GLU A 178 -7.60 -12.62 16.82
CA GLU A 178 -8.50 -13.66 17.29
C GLU A 178 -9.67 -13.92 16.31
N GLN A 179 -10.17 -12.86 15.67
CA GLN A 179 -11.33 -12.90 14.80
C GLN A 179 -11.08 -12.15 13.50
N PRO A 180 -10.25 -12.69 12.58
CA PRO A 180 -9.85 -11.96 11.40
C PRO A 180 -10.98 -11.89 10.37
N ASN A 181 -11.65 -10.74 10.35
CA ASN A 181 -12.69 -10.41 9.40
C ASN A 181 -12.66 -8.92 9.07
N LEU A 182 -13.34 -8.54 7.97
CA LEU A 182 -13.37 -7.17 7.46
C LEU A 182 -13.81 -6.13 8.50
N ASN A 183 -14.78 -6.44 9.36
CA ASN A 183 -15.25 -5.49 10.37
C ASN A 183 -14.16 -5.18 11.39
N GLN A 184 -13.45 -6.21 11.87
CA GLN A 184 -12.34 -6.00 12.81
C GLN A 184 -11.14 -5.32 12.14
N PHE A 185 -10.91 -5.61 10.86
CA PHE A 185 -9.87 -4.94 10.10
C PHE A 185 -10.15 -3.45 9.98
N TYR A 186 -11.36 -3.07 9.57
CA TYR A 186 -11.75 -1.66 9.48
C TYR A 186 -11.77 -0.95 10.84
N ALA A 187 -12.18 -1.65 11.92
CA ALA A 187 -12.10 -1.10 13.27
C ALA A 187 -10.65 -0.84 13.71
N PHE A 188 -9.71 -1.72 13.35
CA PHE A 188 -8.29 -1.51 13.60
C PHE A 188 -7.71 -0.37 12.76
N THR A 189 -7.97 -0.35 11.45
CA THR A 189 -7.43 0.70 10.56
C THR A 189 -7.98 2.07 10.89
N TYR A 190 -9.26 2.17 11.30
CA TYR A 190 -9.84 3.42 11.77
C TYR A 190 -9.08 3.99 12.97
N ASN A 191 -8.79 3.15 13.97
CA ASN A 191 -8.01 3.58 15.13
C ASN A 191 -6.56 3.92 14.76
N LEU A 192 -5.93 3.14 13.87
CA LEU A 192 -4.59 3.41 13.35
C LEU A 192 -4.52 4.76 12.64
N GLU A 193 -5.50 5.06 11.78
CA GLU A 193 -5.55 6.33 11.04
C GLU A 193 -5.74 7.52 11.98
N ASN A 194 -6.56 7.38 13.03
CA ASN A 194 -6.74 8.42 14.05
C ASN A 194 -5.45 8.72 14.85
N GLN A 195 -4.51 7.77 14.97
CA GLN A 195 -3.23 8.04 15.64
C GLN A 195 -2.41 9.11 14.89
N PHE A 196 -2.53 9.20 13.57
CA PHE A 196 -1.84 10.24 12.81
C PHE A 196 -2.44 11.64 13.01
N GLU A 197 -3.71 11.74 13.44
CA GLU A 197 -4.40 13.01 13.70
C GLU A 197 -4.29 13.45 15.17
N ALA A 198 -4.23 12.52 16.11
CA ALA A 198 -4.22 12.83 17.55
C ALA A 198 -2.95 13.55 18.04
N PHE A 199 -1.84 13.47 17.29
CA PHE A 199 -0.55 14.09 17.61
C PHE A 199 -0.21 15.30 16.72
N SER A 200 -1.19 15.92 16.04
CA SER A 200 -1.00 17.12 15.21
C SER A 200 -1.08 18.43 15.99
#